data_AF-A0A2D8ERW7-F1
#
_entry.id   AF-A0A2D8ERW7-F1
#
_cell.length_a   1.000
_cell.length_b   1.000
_cell.length_c   1.000
_cell.angle_alpha   90.00
_cell.angle_beta   90.00
_cell.angle_gamma   90.00
#
_symmetry.space_group_name_H-M   'P 1'
#
loop_
_entity.id
_entity.type
_entity.pdbx_description
1 polymer ?
#
loop_
_entity_poly.entity_id
_entity_poly.type
_entity_poly.pdbx_seq_one_letter_code
_entity_poly.pdbx_strand_id
1 'polypeptide(L)'
;MLDSFDDAKNYKYVAFRPGYPLQAAELNEIQEYFYLEFSIIAFITNAWNAYSGTPAAQFEETDLQSYAGPFWDGATPIVPYDQVGYNTLLAEGTISSTTVPAQISEIPQLVDVTDQGDTIRVELKEGFYHASVTTGNDTVDNNFRYAIYYEAISGTNIAEIEKRDNGKTYVGFSMTQSYISPSQFAGETALTDPSLNDNSSGFTNDVAAGARRVKFNFNRVVTTDTPTGVFGGGSPVAYNQNCIVLYIDHEQKKVRYLNGLPVFVQSTSGPGGFGGYE
;
A
#
# COMPACT_ATOMS: atom_id res chain seq x y z
N MET A 1 -13.47 5.63 -22.22
CA MET A 1 -12.94 6.34 -21.04
C MET A 1 -13.75 5.82 -19.87
N LEU A 2 -13.13 5.26 -18.82
CA LEU A 2 -13.86 4.96 -17.58
C LEU A 2 -14.20 6.32 -16.96
N ASP A 3 -15.42 6.80 -17.17
CA ASP A 3 -15.84 8.18 -16.82
C ASP A 3 -16.13 8.35 -15.31
N SER A 4 -16.03 7.28 -14.52
CA SER A 4 -16.46 7.22 -13.12
C SER A 4 -15.40 6.75 -12.13
N PHE A 5 -14.20 6.38 -12.58
CA PHE A 5 -13.21 5.76 -11.71
C PHE A 5 -12.20 6.80 -11.22
N ASP A 6 -12.49 7.35 -10.04
CA ASP A 6 -11.54 8.14 -9.28
C ASP A 6 -10.82 7.20 -8.31
N ASP A 7 -9.58 6.82 -8.67
CA ASP A 7 -8.75 5.89 -7.88
C ASP A 7 -8.60 6.36 -6.42
N ALA A 8 -8.60 7.67 -6.17
CA ALA A 8 -8.49 8.25 -4.82
C ALA A 8 -9.76 8.02 -3.96
N LYS A 9 -10.89 7.63 -4.58
CA LYS A 9 -12.11 7.34 -3.83
C LYS A 9 -12.04 6.05 -3.04
N ASN A 10 -11.27 5.05 -3.47
CA ASN A 10 -11.10 3.77 -2.77
C ASN A 10 -12.40 3.07 -2.32
N TYR A 11 -13.46 3.13 -3.12
CA TYR A 11 -14.69 2.41 -2.80
C TYR A 11 -14.51 0.92 -3.08
N LYS A 12 -14.69 0.07 -2.06
CA LYS A 12 -14.50 -1.39 -2.19
C LYS A 12 -15.79 -2.17 -2.21
N TYR A 13 -16.85 -1.62 -1.62
CA TYR A 13 -18.14 -2.27 -1.58
C TYR A 13 -19.26 -1.30 -1.88
N VAL A 14 -20.23 -1.79 -2.65
CA VAL A 14 -21.57 -1.23 -2.75
C VAL A 14 -22.42 -1.82 -1.62
N ALA A 15 -22.85 -0.98 -0.69
CA ALA A 15 -23.70 -1.39 0.42
C ALA A 15 -25.17 -1.38 -0.03
N PHE A 16 -25.63 -2.54 -0.50
CA PHE A 16 -27.01 -2.75 -0.95
C PHE A 16 -28.01 -2.35 0.14
N ARG A 17 -28.99 -1.53 -0.22
CA ARG A 17 -30.10 -1.17 0.65
C ARG A 17 -31.31 -2.06 0.33
N PRO A 18 -31.74 -2.95 1.24
CA PRO A 18 -32.92 -3.79 1.00
C PRO A 18 -34.14 -2.94 0.65
N GLY A 19 -34.84 -3.32 -0.42
CA GLY A 19 -36.06 -2.64 -0.89
C GLY A 19 -35.83 -1.45 -1.83
N TYR A 20 -34.59 -1.14 -2.22
CA TYR A 20 -34.27 -0.10 -3.19
C TYR A 20 -33.76 -0.73 -4.51
N PRO A 21 -34.17 -0.21 -5.67
CA PRO A 21 -33.68 -0.70 -6.96
C PRO A 21 -32.19 -0.39 -7.10
N LEU A 22 -31.45 -1.37 -7.63
CA LEU A 22 -30.06 -1.18 -8.03
C LEU A 22 -29.98 -0.32 -9.29
N GLN A 23 -29.10 0.67 -9.28
CA GLN A 23 -28.83 1.50 -10.43
C GLN A 23 -27.81 0.80 -11.34
N ALA A 24 -27.93 0.98 -12.65
CA ALA A 24 -27.01 0.40 -13.61
C ALA A 24 -25.55 0.88 -13.39
N ALA A 25 -25.37 2.12 -12.95
CA ALA A 25 -24.05 2.67 -12.61
C ALA A 25 -23.35 1.87 -11.49
N GLU A 26 -24.11 1.38 -10.50
CA GLU A 26 -23.57 0.60 -9.37
C GLU A 26 -23.09 -0.78 -9.82
N LEU A 27 -23.79 -1.39 -10.78
CA LEU A 27 -23.39 -2.67 -11.37
C LEU A 27 -22.17 -2.54 -12.28
N ASN A 28 -22.03 -1.41 -12.98
CA ASN A 28 -20.84 -1.12 -13.78
C ASN A 28 -19.64 -0.90 -12.87
N GLU A 29 -19.80 -0.12 -11.80
CA GLU A 29 -18.75 0.15 -10.80
C GLU A 29 -18.22 -1.15 -10.18
N ILE A 30 -19.10 -2.09 -9.79
CA ILE A 30 -18.68 -3.41 -9.28
C ILE A 30 -17.82 -4.17 -10.30
N GLN A 31 -18.21 -4.16 -11.58
CA GLN A 31 -17.46 -4.84 -12.64
C GLN A 31 -16.11 -4.19 -12.88
N GLU A 32 -16.05 -2.86 -12.87
CA GLU A 32 -14.81 -2.10 -13.04
C GLU A 32 -13.84 -2.32 -11.89
N TYR A 33 -14.31 -2.30 -10.63
CA TYR A 33 -13.47 -2.63 -9.47
C TYR A 33 -12.92 -4.05 -9.57
N PHE A 34 -13.74 -5.04 -9.96
CA PHE A 34 -13.27 -6.41 -10.13
C PHE A 34 -12.19 -6.51 -11.21
N TYR A 35 -12.36 -5.80 -12.33
CA TYR A 35 -11.38 -5.76 -13.41
C TYR A 35 -10.07 -5.09 -12.95
N LEU A 36 -10.14 -3.99 -12.21
CA LEU A 36 -8.97 -3.29 -11.67
C LEU A 36 -8.23 -4.18 -10.67
N GLU A 37 -8.91 -4.74 -9.67
CA GLU A 37 -8.31 -5.61 -8.65
C GLU A 37 -7.60 -6.80 -9.31
N PHE A 38 -8.23 -7.44 -10.30
CA PHE A 38 -7.61 -8.54 -11.03
C PHE A 38 -6.37 -8.10 -11.82
N SER A 39 -6.43 -6.94 -12.48
CA SER A 39 -5.31 -6.39 -13.23
C SER A 39 -4.14 -6.03 -12.32
N ILE A 40 -4.42 -5.46 -11.14
CA ILE A 40 -3.42 -5.15 -10.12
C ILE A 40 -2.79 -6.43 -9.59
N ILE A 41 -3.57 -7.46 -9.22
CA ILE A 41 -3.03 -8.74 -8.75
C ILE A 41 -2.09 -9.36 -9.79
N ALA A 42 -2.47 -9.36 -11.07
CA ALA A 42 -1.63 -9.86 -12.15
C ALA A 42 -0.33 -9.05 -12.27
N PHE A 43 -0.42 -7.72 -12.19
CA PHE A 43 0.74 -6.84 -12.24
C PHE A 43 1.70 -7.07 -11.07
N ILE A 44 1.20 -7.10 -9.84
CA ILE A 44 2.01 -7.36 -8.62
C ILE A 44 2.71 -8.70 -8.72
N THR A 45 1.98 -9.73 -9.14
CA THR A 45 2.53 -11.08 -9.27
C THR A 45 3.74 -11.07 -10.22
N ASN A 46 3.62 -10.42 -11.38
CA ASN A 46 4.73 -10.31 -12.33
C ASN A 46 5.87 -9.43 -11.81
N ALA A 47 5.54 -8.27 -11.22
CA ALA A 47 6.51 -7.33 -10.69
C ALA A 47 7.42 -7.92 -9.61
N TRP A 48 6.84 -8.72 -8.71
CA TRP A 48 7.55 -9.31 -7.58
C TRP A 48 8.19 -10.66 -7.92
N ASN A 49 7.60 -11.46 -8.81
CA ASN A 49 8.16 -12.76 -9.25
C ASN A 49 9.49 -12.59 -9.99
N ALA A 50 9.72 -11.45 -10.64
CA ALA A 50 11.03 -11.11 -11.21
C ALA A 50 12.19 -11.19 -10.19
N TYR A 51 11.89 -11.20 -8.88
CA TYR A 51 12.85 -11.21 -7.78
C TYR A 51 12.75 -12.45 -6.88
N SER A 52 11.77 -13.33 -7.09
CA SER A 52 11.74 -14.60 -6.38
C SER A 52 12.88 -15.48 -6.90
N GLY A 53 13.84 -15.79 -6.03
CA GLY A 53 14.92 -16.73 -6.34
C GLY A 53 14.40 -18.14 -6.60
N THR A 54 15.31 -19.10 -6.80
CA THR A 54 14.94 -20.51 -6.90
C THR A 54 14.15 -20.92 -5.64
N PRO A 55 13.00 -21.60 -5.76
CA PRO A 55 12.21 -22.01 -4.60
C PRO A 55 13.08 -22.77 -3.60
N ALA A 56 13.24 -22.25 -2.38
CA ALA A 56 13.96 -22.98 -1.34
C ALA A 56 13.13 -24.19 -0.90
N ALA A 57 13.80 -25.33 -0.72
CA ALA A 57 13.14 -26.59 -0.36
C ALA A 57 12.53 -26.56 1.05
N GLN A 58 12.90 -25.59 1.90
CA GLN A 58 12.45 -25.45 3.29
C GLN A 58 12.39 -23.96 3.64
N PHE A 59 11.24 -23.51 4.17
CA PHE A 59 11.11 -22.20 4.83
C PHE A 59 11.54 -22.38 6.28
N GLU A 60 12.79 -22.07 6.61
CA GLU A 60 13.24 -21.87 7.99
C GLU A 60 13.00 -20.40 8.36
N GLU A 61 12.38 -20.13 9.51
CA GLU A 61 12.06 -18.78 10.00
C GLU A 61 13.32 -17.88 10.18
N THR A 62 14.51 -18.50 10.14
CA THR A 62 15.82 -17.87 10.23
C THR A 62 16.55 -17.74 8.89
N ASP A 63 16.03 -18.34 7.80
CA ASP A 63 16.69 -18.37 6.50
C ASP A 63 16.14 -17.32 5.53
N LEU A 64 16.87 -16.20 5.46
CA LEU A 64 16.57 -15.01 4.65
C LEU A 64 17.02 -15.13 3.17
N GLN A 65 17.40 -16.33 2.71
CA GLN A 65 17.85 -16.55 1.32
C GLN A 65 16.72 -16.89 0.33
N SER A 66 15.51 -17.14 0.83
CA SER A 66 14.32 -17.27 0.01
C SER A 66 13.30 -16.19 0.37
N TYR A 67 12.92 -15.39 -0.61
CA TYR A 67 11.87 -14.39 -0.42
C TYR A 67 10.52 -15.07 -0.63
N ALA A 68 9.59 -14.83 0.29
CA ALA A 68 8.21 -15.27 0.09
C ALA A 68 7.59 -14.52 -1.10
N GLY A 69 6.52 -15.08 -1.66
CA GLY A 69 5.75 -14.41 -2.71
C GLY A 69 5.23 -13.04 -2.26
N PRO A 70 4.72 -12.23 -3.20
CA PRO A 70 4.00 -11.01 -2.85
C PRO A 70 2.78 -11.32 -1.97
N PHE A 71 2.13 -10.28 -1.45
CA PHE A 71 0.92 -10.40 -0.63
C PHE A 71 1.20 -10.96 0.78
N TRP A 72 2.05 -10.29 1.53
CA TRP A 72 2.14 -10.52 2.97
C TRP A 72 0.91 -9.92 3.71
N ASP A 73 0.80 -10.19 5.00
CA ASP A 73 -0.18 -9.52 5.86
C ASP A 73 0.34 -8.13 6.24
N GLY A 74 -0.30 -7.09 5.71
CA GLY A 74 0.21 -5.72 5.65
C GLY A 74 -0.08 -5.10 4.29
N ALA A 75 0.68 -4.05 3.92
CA ALA A 75 0.55 -3.36 2.64
C ALA A 75 1.69 -3.75 1.70
N THR A 76 1.37 -4.46 0.62
CA THR A 76 2.32 -4.80 -0.44
C THR A 76 2.32 -3.71 -1.52
N PRO A 77 3.42 -2.97 -1.75
CA PRO A 77 3.49 -2.02 -2.86
C PRO A 77 3.39 -2.77 -4.19
N ILE A 78 2.79 -2.16 -5.22
CA ILE A 78 2.59 -2.90 -6.48
C ILE A 78 3.88 -3.26 -7.22
N VAL A 79 4.98 -2.61 -6.86
CA VAL A 79 6.35 -2.91 -7.29
C VAL A 79 7.30 -2.87 -6.10
N PRO A 80 8.39 -3.67 -6.10
CA PRO A 80 9.36 -3.72 -5.00
C PRO A 80 10.42 -2.61 -5.03
N TYR A 81 10.66 -1.95 -6.16
CA TYR A 81 11.78 -1.00 -6.27
C TYR A 81 11.37 0.27 -6.99
N ASP A 82 12.10 1.35 -6.70
CA ASP A 82 12.08 2.56 -7.47
C ASP A 82 12.95 2.40 -8.74
N GLN A 83 12.96 3.44 -9.58
CA GLN A 83 13.75 3.44 -10.82
C GLN A 83 15.24 3.22 -10.56
N VAL A 84 15.78 3.72 -9.44
CA VAL A 84 17.19 3.55 -9.10
C VAL A 84 17.49 2.08 -8.82
N GLY A 85 16.70 1.43 -7.98
CA GLY A 85 16.83 0.00 -7.68
C GLY A 85 16.70 -0.87 -8.94
N TYR A 86 15.69 -0.62 -9.79
CA TYR A 86 15.53 -1.34 -11.06
C TYR A 86 16.75 -1.18 -11.98
N ASN A 87 17.26 0.03 -12.15
CA ASN A 87 18.42 0.29 -13.02
C ASN A 87 19.69 -0.38 -12.51
N THR A 88 19.92 -0.39 -11.19
CA THR A 88 21.05 -1.10 -10.58
C THR A 88 20.96 -2.61 -10.86
N LEU A 89 19.80 -3.23 -10.63
CA LEU A 89 19.61 -4.66 -10.85
C LEU A 89 19.71 -5.07 -12.32
N LEU A 90 19.29 -4.19 -13.24
CA LEU A 90 19.49 -4.40 -14.68
C LEU A 90 20.96 -4.32 -15.08
N ALA A 91 21.70 -3.35 -14.55
CA ALA A 91 23.13 -3.20 -14.82
C ALA A 91 23.94 -4.38 -14.26
N GLU A 92 23.52 -4.94 -13.12
CA GLU A 92 24.10 -6.14 -12.50
C GLU A 92 23.68 -7.44 -13.19
N GLY A 93 22.68 -7.40 -14.08
CA GLY A 93 22.15 -8.57 -14.78
C GLY A 93 21.31 -9.50 -13.90
N THR A 94 20.88 -9.03 -12.72
CA THR A 94 19.99 -9.77 -11.81
C THR A 94 18.59 -9.92 -12.39
N ILE A 95 18.13 -8.93 -13.15
CA ILE A 95 16.86 -8.94 -13.87
C ILE A 95 17.06 -8.62 -15.36
N SER A 96 16.07 -8.94 -16.18
CA SER A 96 16.05 -8.61 -17.62
C SER A 96 15.04 -7.49 -17.90
N SER A 97 15.29 -6.70 -18.96
CA SER A 97 14.31 -5.73 -19.48
C SER A 97 13.01 -6.39 -19.93
N THR A 98 13.02 -7.70 -20.18
CA THR A 98 11.84 -8.50 -20.56
C THR A 98 11.08 -9.08 -19.36
N THR A 99 11.65 -9.04 -18.16
CA THR A 99 11.01 -9.57 -16.93
C THR A 99 10.31 -8.48 -16.13
N VAL A 100 10.51 -7.20 -16.49
CA VAL A 100 9.85 -6.07 -15.88
C VAL A 100 8.46 -5.89 -16.53
N PRO A 101 7.38 -5.73 -15.73
CA PRO A 101 6.00 -5.74 -16.26
C PRO A 101 5.60 -4.49 -17.06
N ALA A 102 6.42 -3.43 -17.05
CA ALA A 102 6.19 -2.17 -17.76
C ALA A 102 7.54 -1.51 -18.11
N GLN A 103 7.51 -0.40 -18.86
CA GLN A 103 8.73 0.38 -19.04
C GLN A 103 9.16 0.98 -17.69
N ILE A 104 10.46 1.01 -17.41
CA ILE A 104 11.01 1.46 -16.11
C ILE A 104 10.55 2.88 -15.76
N SER A 105 10.45 3.76 -16.76
CA SER A 105 9.97 5.13 -16.58
C SER A 105 8.51 5.24 -16.15
N GLU A 106 7.71 4.20 -16.40
CA GLU A 106 6.29 4.11 -16.06
C GLU A 106 6.07 3.40 -14.72
N ILE A 107 7.13 2.85 -14.11
CA ILE A 107 7.04 2.18 -12.82
C ILE A 107 6.85 3.24 -11.72
N PRO A 108 5.78 3.14 -10.92
CA PRO A 108 5.56 4.04 -9.81
C PRO A 108 6.64 3.86 -8.75
N GLN A 109 7.11 4.98 -8.19
CA GLN A 109 8.01 4.97 -7.05
C GLN A 109 7.15 4.96 -5.79
N LEU A 110 7.09 3.82 -5.09
CA LEU A 110 6.19 3.65 -3.95
C LEU A 110 6.92 3.70 -2.62
N VAL A 111 8.17 3.25 -2.57
CA VAL A 111 8.94 3.13 -1.33
C VAL A 111 10.31 3.72 -1.56
N ASP A 112 10.62 4.79 -0.82
CA ASP A 112 11.94 5.38 -0.77
C ASP A 112 12.49 5.22 0.65
N VAL A 113 13.71 4.71 0.74
CA VAL A 113 14.44 4.62 2.01
C VAL A 113 15.77 5.33 1.87
N THR A 114 16.04 6.26 2.77
CA THR A 114 17.27 7.06 2.77
C THR A 114 17.95 7.00 4.13
N ASP A 115 19.22 6.60 4.13
CA ASP A 115 20.11 6.70 5.27
C ASP A 115 20.66 8.14 5.39
N GLN A 116 20.32 8.81 6.49
CA GLN A 116 20.72 10.19 6.82
C GLN A 116 21.86 10.25 7.85
N GLY A 117 22.51 9.14 8.18
CA GLY A 117 23.54 9.07 9.22
C GLY A 117 22.96 8.62 10.55
N ASP A 118 22.31 9.50 11.31
CA ASP A 118 21.73 9.14 12.62
C ASP A 118 20.31 8.56 12.51
N THR A 119 19.61 8.90 11.43
CA THR A 119 18.23 8.48 11.15
C THR A 119 18.13 7.76 9.81
N ILE A 120 17.10 6.93 9.69
CA ILE A 120 16.62 6.36 8.44
C ILE A 120 15.29 7.02 8.12
N ARG A 121 15.24 7.71 6.99
CA ARG A 121 14.02 8.28 6.45
C ARG A 121 13.33 7.26 5.56
N VAL A 122 12.08 6.93 5.88
CA VAL A 122 11.22 6.09 5.04
C VAL A 122 10.08 6.95 4.52
N GLU A 123 9.95 7.02 3.21
CA GLU A 123 8.83 7.68 2.53
C GLU A 123 8.01 6.66 1.75
N LEU A 124 6.74 6.55 2.12
CA LEU A 124 5.77 5.77 1.35
C LEU A 124 5.01 6.73 0.46
N LYS A 125 5.11 6.55 -0.85
CA LYS A 125 4.62 7.48 -1.87
C LYS A 125 3.24 7.08 -2.40
N GLU A 126 2.60 8.04 -3.04
CA GLU A 126 1.30 7.89 -3.69
C GLU A 126 1.30 6.75 -4.71
N GLY A 127 0.18 6.02 -4.76
CA GLY A 127 -0.02 4.91 -5.69
C GLY A 127 -0.71 3.72 -5.05
N PHE A 128 -0.83 2.63 -5.82
CA PHE A 128 -1.50 1.43 -5.35
C PHE A 128 -0.64 0.59 -4.41
N TYR A 129 -1.28 0.09 -3.36
CA TYR A 129 -0.77 -0.98 -2.49
C TYR A 129 -1.86 -2.04 -2.35
N HIS A 130 -1.47 -3.30 -2.36
CA HIS A 130 -2.40 -4.40 -2.08
C HIS A 130 -2.28 -4.79 -0.61
N ALA A 131 -3.34 -4.52 0.16
CA ALA A 131 -3.29 -4.51 1.60
C ALA A 131 -4.40 -5.31 2.27
N SER A 132 -4.08 -5.97 3.39
CA SER A 132 -5.08 -6.47 4.33
C SER A 132 -5.71 -5.31 5.11
N VAL A 133 -6.98 -5.48 5.48
CA VAL A 133 -7.70 -4.49 6.31
C VAL A 133 -7.23 -4.64 7.76
N THR A 134 -6.40 -3.68 8.19
CA THR A 134 -5.79 -3.65 9.52
C THR A 134 -6.07 -2.30 10.18
N THR A 135 -7.29 -2.15 10.70
CA THR A 135 -7.75 -0.91 11.38
C THR A 135 -7.55 -0.97 12.90
N GLY A 136 -7.25 -2.16 13.44
CA GLY A 136 -7.22 -2.44 14.88
C GLY A 136 -8.60 -2.62 15.49
N ASN A 137 -9.62 -2.83 14.65
CA ASN A 137 -10.97 -3.13 15.06
C ASN A 137 -11.42 -4.43 14.41
N ASP A 138 -11.41 -5.51 15.21
CA ASP A 138 -11.74 -6.87 14.79
C ASP A 138 -13.16 -7.03 14.21
N THR A 139 -14.05 -6.04 14.36
CA THR A 139 -15.39 -6.07 13.76
C THR A 139 -15.40 -5.67 12.28
N VAL A 140 -14.40 -4.93 11.82
CA VAL A 140 -14.26 -4.49 10.42
C VAL A 140 -13.08 -5.16 9.71
N ASP A 141 -12.06 -5.56 10.46
CA ASP A 141 -10.89 -6.30 9.95
C ASP A 141 -11.35 -7.68 9.48
N ASN A 142 -11.49 -7.84 8.16
CA ASN A 142 -12.22 -8.96 7.54
C ASN A 142 -11.27 -10.01 6.91
N ASN A 143 -9.96 -9.89 7.14
CA ASN A 143 -8.90 -10.74 6.59
C ASN A 143 -8.82 -10.81 5.05
N PHE A 144 -9.67 -10.08 4.33
CA PHE A 144 -9.55 -9.92 2.90
C PHE A 144 -8.51 -8.85 2.58
N ARG A 145 -8.09 -8.85 1.32
CA ARG A 145 -7.08 -7.92 0.80
C ARG A 145 -7.63 -7.18 -0.40
N TYR A 146 -7.22 -5.93 -0.54
CA TYR A 146 -7.71 -5.01 -1.55
C TYR A 146 -6.57 -4.16 -2.09
N ALA A 147 -6.64 -3.80 -3.36
CA ALA A 147 -5.79 -2.78 -3.94
C ALA A 147 -6.25 -1.38 -3.49
N ILE A 148 -5.61 -0.81 -2.47
CA ILE A 148 -5.94 0.52 -1.96
C ILE A 148 -4.97 1.52 -2.56
N TYR A 149 -5.50 2.59 -3.16
CA TYR A 149 -4.71 3.72 -3.63
C TYR A 149 -4.37 4.61 -2.44
N TYR A 150 -3.08 4.86 -2.20
CA TYR A 150 -2.65 5.86 -1.24
C TYR A 150 -2.55 7.22 -1.94
N GLU A 151 -3.34 8.20 -1.51
CA GLU A 151 -3.19 9.60 -1.89
C GLU A 151 -2.27 10.29 -0.85
N ALA A 152 -1.10 10.75 -1.28
CA ALA A 152 -0.10 11.24 -0.34
C ALA A 152 -0.46 12.64 0.18
N ILE A 153 -0.68 12.75 1.50
CA ILE A 153 -0.84 14.04 2.16
C ILE A 153 0.53 14.51 2.63
N SER A 154 0.88 15.75 2.31
CA SER A 154 2.17 16.34 2.70
C SER A 154 2.39 16.23 4.21
N GLY A 155 3.53 15.64 4.61
CA GLY A 155 3.90 15.47 6.01
C GLY A 155 3.28 14.25 6.71
N THR A 156 2.42 13.47 6.04
CA THR A 156 1.90 12.19 6.57
C THR A 156 2.58 10.99 5.93
N ASN A 157 3.29 11.19 4.82
CA ASN A 157 3.87 10.16 3.98
C ASN A 157 5.30 9.74 4.36
N ILE A 158 5.84 10.26 5.47
CA ILE A 158 7.23 10.09 5.89
C ILE A 158 7.29 9.60 7.35
N ALA A 159 8.22 8.69 7.62
CA ALA A 159 8.69 8.36 8.97
C ALA A 159 10.20 8.59 9.06
N GLU A 160 10.61 9.34 10.08
CA GLU A 160 12.02 9.50 10.47
C GLU A 160 12.30 8.59 11.66
N ILE A 161 13.27 7.69 11.52
CA ILE A 161 13.51 6.58 12.46
C ILE A 161 14.97 6.62 12.90
N GLU A 162 15.20 6.90 14.18
CA GLU A 162 16.51 6.85 14.83
C GLU A 162 17.09 5.43 14.76
N LYS A 163 18.37 5.34 14.41
CA LYS A 163 19.11 4.09 14.42
C LYS A 163 19.36 3.63 15.85
N ARG A 164 19.34 2.31 16.06
CA ARG A 164 19.52 1.68 17.37
C ARG A 164 20.47 0.49 17.28
N ASP A 165 20.89 -0.01 18.44
CA ASP A 165 21.75 -1.19 18.54
C ASP A 165 20.96 -2.51 18.46
N ASN A 166 19.66 -2.48 18.76
CA ASN A 166 18.81 -3.67 18.76
C ASN A 166 17.33 -3.36 18.46
N GLY A 167 16.56 -4.42 18.22
CA GLY A 167 15.13 -4.36 17.96
C GLY A 167 14.79 -4.17 16.48
N LYS A 168 13.49 -4.14 16.17
CA LYS A 168 12.98 -3.88 14.82
C LYS A 168 12.00 -2.72 14.85
N THR A 169 12.02 -1.90 13.80
CA THR A 169 10.96 -0.93 13.51
C THR A 169 10.21 -1.39 12.28
N TYR A 170 8.92 -1.66 12.42
CA TYR A 170 8.01 -1.93 11.31
C TYR A 170 7.41 -0.61 10.83
N VAL A 171 7.46 -0.38 9.53
CA VAL A 171 6.94 0.84 8.88
C VAL A 171 5.82 0.44 7.94
N GLY A 172 4.71 1.14 8.03
CA GLY A 172 3.53 0.89 7.21
C GLY A 172 2.53 2.01 7.31
N PHE A 173 1.27 1.71 7.03
CA PHE A 173 0.19 2.70 7.06
C PHE A 173 -0.78 2.44 8.22
N SER A 174 -1.29 3.51 8.83
CA SER A 174 -2.56 3.41 9.56
C SER A 174 -3.72 3.41 8.57
N MET A 175 -4.70 2.55 8.79
CA MET A 175 -5.86 2.42 7.91
C MET A 175 -7.16 2.78 8.62
N THR A 176 -8.12 3.32 7.86
CA THR A 176 -9.51 3.52 8.32
C THR A 176 -10.52 2.95 7.34
N GLN A 177 -11.66 2.49 7.88
CA GLN A 177 -12.85 2.17 7.11
C GLN A 177 -13.90 3.27 7.33
N SER A 178 -14.53 3.73 6.24
CA SER A 178 -15.62 4.71 6.28
C SER A 178 -16.81 4.25 5.45
N TYR A 179 -18.02 4.67 5.85
CA TYR A 179 -19.24 4.46 5.08
C TYR A 179 -19.63 5.78 4.42
N ILE A 180 -19.55 5.84 3.10
CA ILE A 180 -19.84 7.03 2.31
C ILE A 180 -21.30 6.99 1.89
N SER A 181 -22.05 8.03 2.23
CA SER A 181 -23.45 8.18 1.85
C SER A 181 -23.62 9.10 0.64
N PRO A 182 -24.66 8.93 -0.17
CA PRO A 182 -25.03 9.97 -1.12
C PRO A 182 -25.31 11.29 -0.37
N SER A 183 -24.75 12.39 -0.85
CA SER A 183 -24.98 13.71 -0.26
C SER A 183 -26.35 14.24 -0.66
N GLN A 184 -27.10 14.80 0.29
CA GLN A 184 -28.31 15.59 -0.03
C GLN A 184 -27.96 17.07 0.12
N PHE A 185 -27.95 17.80 -1.00
CA PHE A 185 -27.85 19.28 -1.04
C PHE A 185 -26.54 19.91 -0.54
N ALA A 186 -25.47 19.12 -0.30
CA ALA A 186 -24.14 19.61 0.07
C ALA A 186 -23.07 19.05 -0.88
N GLY A 187 -21.94 19.78 -1.01
CA GLY A 187 -20.77 19.27 -1.73
C GLY A 187 -20.19 18.01 -1.10
N GLU A 188 -19.20 17.41 -1.77
CA GLU A 188 -18.51 16.23 -1.26
C GLU A 188 -17.87 16.50 0.12
N THR A 189 -17.99 15.54 1.03
CA THR A 189 -17.35 15.55 2.35
C THR A 189 -16.65 14.22 2.60
N ALA A 190 -15.91 14.11 3.71
CA ALA A 190 -15.25 12.86 4.10
C ALA A 190 -16.21 11.65 4.27
N LEU A 191 -17.52 11.88 4.44
CA LEU A 191 -18.53 10.83 4.64
C LEU A 191 -19.69 10.90 3.63
N THR A 192 -19.65 11.84 2.68
CA THR A 192 -20.72 12.00 1.70
C THR A 192 -20.20 12.32 0.32
N ASP A 193 -20.73 11.67 -0.71
CA ASP A 193 -20.38 11.91 -2.10
C ASP A 193 -21.65 12.14 -2.94
N PRO A 194 -21.84 13.33 -3.54
CA PRO A 194 -22.99 13.62 -4.39
C PRO A 194 -22.99 12.81 -5.70
N SER A 195 -21.85 12.28 -6.17
CA SER A 195 -21.84 11.43 -7.38
C SER A 195 -22.49 10.07 -7.17
N LEU A 196 -22.85 9.72 -5.92
CA LEU A 196 -23.63 8.52 -5.60
C LEU A 196 -25.15 8.72 -5.73
N ASN A 197 -25.61 9.93 -6.08
CA ASN A 197 -27.00 10.16 -6.47
C ASN A 197 -27.22 9.81 -7.94
N ASP A 198 -28.47 9.48 -8.31
CA ASP A 198 -28.84 9.17 -9.69
C ASP A 198 -28.48 10.32 -10.64
N ASN A 199 -27.67 10.05 -11.65
CA ASN A 199 -27.24 10.99 -12.68
C ASN A 199 -27.71 10.60 -14.09
N SER A 200 -28.61 9.63 -14.22
CA SER A 200 -29.05 9.05 -15.51
C SER A 200 -29.73 10.06 -16.46
N SER A 201 -30.19 11.20 -15.92
CA SER A 201 -30.88 12.26 -16.65
C SER A 201 -29.96 13.41 -17.12
N GLY A 202 -28.64 13.27 -16.95
CA GLY A 202 -27.65 14.30 -17.32
C GLY A 202 -27.47 15.41 -16.28
N PHE A 203 -28.13 15.28 -15.13
CA PHE A 203 -27.92 16.08 -13.92
C PHE A 203 -28.01 15.15 -12.69
N THR A 204 -27.33 15.52 -11.61
CA THR A 204 -27.38 14.78 -10.34
C THR A 204 -28.71 15.03 -9.65
N ASN A 205 -29.47 13.97 -9.40
CA ASN A 205 -30.77 14.01 -8.74
C ASN A 205 -30.62 13.79 -7.22
N ASP A 206 -30.52 14.88 -6.47
CA ASP A 206 -30.29 14.87 -5.02
C ASP A 206 -31.42 14.21 -4.18
N VAL A 207 -32.59 13.97 -4.78
CA VAL A 207 -33.69 13.25 -4.13
C VAL A 207 -33.72 11.75 -4.47
N ALA A 208 -32.83 11.28 -5.35
CA ALA A 208 -32.69 9.89 -5.76
C ALA A 208 -31.32 9.32 -5.32
N ALA A 209 -31.21 9.09 -4.01
CA ALA A 209 -30.02 8.54 -3.38
C ALA A 209 -29.73 7.10 -3.85
N GLY A 210 -28.52 6.87 -4.34
CA GLY A 210 -28.00 5.52 -4.60
C GLY A 210 -27.56 4.78 -3.34
N ALA A 211 -26.94 3.63 -3.52
CA ALA A 211 -26.36 2.83 -2.45
C ALA A 211 -25.16 3.53 -1.81
N ARG A 212 -24.91 3.20 -0.54
CA ARG A 212 -23.71 3.68 0.16
C ARG A 212 -22.45 2.95 -0.36
N ARG A 213 -21.27 3.50 -0.06
CA ARG A 213 -19.98 2.85 -0.32
C ARG A 213 -19.23 2.56 0.96
N VAL A 214 -18.51 1.45 0.99
CA VAL A 214 -17.48 1.21 2.00
C VAL A 214 -16.14 1.63 1.40
N LYS A 215 -15.48 2.57 2.05
CA LYS A 215 -14.18 3.13 1.67
C LYS A 215 -13.12 2.64 2.65
N PHE A 216 -11.97 2.19 2.14
CA PHE A 216 -10.76 1.96 2.95
C PHE A 216 -9.70 2.97 2.55
N ASN A 217 -9.05 3.60 3.52
CA ASN A 217 -8.00 4.57 3.25
C ASN A 217 -6.77 4.29 4.09
N PHE A 218 -5.61 4.50 3.49
CA PHE A 218 -4.40 4.80 4.25
C PHE A 218 -4.43 6.26 4.68
N ASN A 219 -4.17 6.53 5.95
CA ASN A 219 -4.25 7.87 6.50
C ASN A 219 -2.87 8.53 6.60
N ARG A 220 -1.86 7.76 7.02
CA ARG A 220 -0.48 8.20 7.20
C ARG A 220 0.47 7.03 7.39
N VAL A 221 1.75 7.30 7.23
CA VAL A 221 2.83 6.41 7.65
C VAL A 221 2.90 6.36 9.17
N VAL A 222 3.00 5.15 9.70
CA VAL A 222 3.08 4.83 11.12
C VAL A 222 4.17 3.80 11.37
N THR A 223 4.60 3.72 12.63
CA THR A 223 5.66 2.84 13.08
C THR A 223 5.17 1.91 14.19
N THR A 224 5.76 0.72 14.25
CA THR A 224 5.60 -0.18 15.39
C THR A 224 6.96 -0.75 15.72
N ASP A 225 7.39 -0.61 16.97
CA ASP A 225 8.68 -1.12 17.43
C ASP A 225 8.53 -2.46 18.15
N THR A 226 9.49 -3.35 17.94
CA THR A 226 9.67 -4.57 18.74
C THR A 226 11.08 -4.62 19.33
N PRO A 227 11.22 -4.83 20.66
CA PRO A 227 10.15 -4.91 21.68
C PRO A 227 9.39 -3.59 21.86
N THR A 228 8.11 -3.69 22.23
CA THR A 228 7.19 -2.55 22.38
C THR A 228 7.69 -1.54 23.41
N GLY A 229 7.55 -0.25 23.13
CA GLY A 229 7.87 0.85 24.06
C GLY A 229 9.26 1.46 23.90
N VAL A 230 10.07 0.94 22.97
CA VAL A 230 11.31 1.57 22.53
C VAL A 230 10.99 2.39 21.28
N PHE A 231 10.49 3.62 21.43
CA PHE A 231 10.12 4.46 20.29
C PHE A 231 11.35 5.16 19.72
N GLY A 232 11.74 4.77 18.50
CA GLY A 232 12.85 5.37 17.77
C GLY A 232 12.41 6.47 16.80
N GLY A 233 11.14 6.89 16.79
CA GLY A 233 10.64 7.91 15.87
C GLY A 233 9.41 7.48 15.06
N GLY A 234 9.00 8.33 14.12
CA GLY A 234 7.76 8.19 13.36
C GLY A 234 6.48 8.45 14.19
N SER A 235 5.36 7.90 13.74
CA SER A 235 4.05 7.98 14.41
C SER A 235 3.67 6.61 14.97
N PRO A 236 3.94 6.33 16.26
CA PRO A 236 3.82 4.96 16.78
C PRO A 236 2.37 4.50 16.93
N VAL A 237 2.11 3.25 16.57
CA VAL A 237 0.83 2.55 16.75
C VAL A 237 1.05 1.09 17.18
N ALA A 238 -0.01 0.44 17.67
CA ALA A 238 0.02 -0.99 17.96
C ALA A 238 0.20 -1.82 16.67
N TYR A 239 0.77 -3.03 16.79
CA TYR A 239 1.03 -3.89 15.63
C TYR A 239 -0.24 -4.18 14.80
N ASN A 240 -1.38 -4.42 15.46
CA ASN A 240 -2.67 -4.66 14.81
C ASN A 240 -3.33 -3.39 14.22
N GLN A 241 -2.68 -2.23 14.30
CA GLN A 241 -3.11 -0.97 13.69
C GLN A 241 -2.15 -0.53 12.58
N ASN A 242 -1.11 -1.32 12.32
CA ASN A 242 -0.08 -1.04 11.34
C ASN A 242 -0.25 -1.98 10.15
N CYS A 243 -0.62 -1.43 8.99
CA CYS A 243 -0.60 -2.14 7.73
C CYS A 243 0.83 -2.09 7.18
N ILE A 244 1.67 -3.03 7.64
CA ILE A 244 3.13 -2.99 7.49
C ILE A 244 3.58 -3.19 6.03
N VAL A 245 4.52 -2.38 5.58
CA VAL A 245 5.18 -2.50 4.27
C VAL A 245 6.56 -3.15 4.42
N LEU A 246 7.37 -2.63 5.33
CA LEU A 246 8.76 -3.03 5.52
C LEU A 246 9.15 -3.01 6.99
N TYR A 247 10.30 -3.58 7.29
CA TYR A 247 10.94 -3.45 8.60
C TYR A 247 12.40 -3.05 8.47
N ILE A 248 12.86 -2.35 9.49
CA ILE A 248 14.26 -2.04 9.77
C ILE A 248 14.68 -2.92 10.94
N ASP A 249 15.64 -3.79 10.72
CA ASP A 249 16.31 -4.59 11.73
C ASP A 249 17.55 -3.83 12.21
N HIS A 250 17.46 -3.29 13.43
CA HIS A 250 18.49 -2.45 14.01
C HIS A 250 19.74 -3.22 14.41
N GLU A 251 19.55 -4.46 14.86
CA GLU A 251 20.64 -5.34 15.26
C GLU A 251 21.46 -5.81 14.05
N GLN A 252 20.78 -6.19 12.97
CA GLN A 252 21.43 -6.69 11.75
C GLN A 252 21.81 -5.59 10.76
N LYS A 253 21.41 -4.34 11.03
CA LYS A 253 21.52 -3.18 10.12
C LYS A 253 20.90 -3.45 8.74
N LYS A 254 19.68 -3.98 8.74
CA LYS A 254 18.99 -4.36 7.49
C LYS A 254 17.65 -3.68 7.29
N VAL A 255 17.32 -3.36 6.04
CA VAL A 255 15.97 -2.91 5.63
C VAL A 255 15.38 -3.90 4.64
N ARG A 256 14.22 -4.47 4.97
CA ARG A 256 13.58 -5.51 4.17
C ARG A 256 12.08 -5.32 4.12
N TYR A 257 11.48 -5.69 2.99
CA TYR A 257 10.04 -5.94 2.90
C TYR A 257 9.66 -7.12 3.79
N LEU A 258 8.38 -7.24 4.13
CA LEU A 258 7.90 -8.33 4.99
C LEU A 258 8.06 -9.73 4.39
N ASN A 259 8.14 -9.84 3.06
CA ASN A 259 8.49 -11.11 2.41
C ASN A 259 10.00 -11.42 2.44
N GLY A 260 10.80 -10.57 3.06
CA GLY A 260 12.25 -10.70 3.22
C GLY A 260 13.08 -10.01 2.14
N LEU A 261 12.47 -9.54 1.04
CA LEU A 261 13.20 -8.92 -0.08
C LEU A 261 13.93 -7.65 0.41
N PRO A 262 15.24 -7.47 0.13
CA PRO A 262 15.99 -6.26 0.46
C PRO A 262 15.32 -5.03 -0.14
N VAL A 263 15.24 -3.94 0.62
CA VAL A 263 14.83 -2.63 0.07
C VAL A 263 16.08 -1.93 -0.46
N PHE A 264 15.98 -1.16 -1.55
CA PHE A 264 17.09 -0.29 -1.95
C PHE A 264 17.18 0.90 -0.99
N VAL A 265 18.32 1.06 -0.32
CA VAL A 265 18.59 2.13 0.64
C VAL A 265 19.53 3.13 0.00
N GLN A 266 19.05 4.36 -0.21
CA GLN A 266 19.87 5.48 -0.64
C GLN A 266 20.73 5.97 0.53
N SER A 267 21.96 6.44 0.28
CA SER A 267 22.82 7.03 1.31
C SER A 267 23.10 8.50 1.01
N THR A 268 23.09 9.33 2.05
CA THR A 268 23.49 10.75 1.97
C THR A 268 25.00 10.96 2.05
N SER A 269 25.75 9.95 2.50
CA SER A 269 27.21 10.00 2.75
C SER A 269 28.02 9.10 1.80
N GLY A 270 27.38 8.25 0.99
CA GLY A 270 28.04 7.27 0.13
C GLY A 270 27.13 6.68 -0.95
N PRO A 271 27.57 5.61 -1.64
CA PRO A 271 26.70 4.88 -2.57
C PRO A 271 25.61 4.14 -1.79
N GLY A 272 24.35 4.25 -2.24
CA GLY A 272 23.26 3.43 -1.73
C GLY A 272 23.45 1.94 -2.05
N GLY A 273 22.63 1.08 -1.44
CA GLY A 273 22.75 -0.37 -1.62
C GLY A 273 21.50 -1.15 -1.24
N PHE A 274 21.45 -2.43 -1.62
CA PHE A 274 20.33 -3.30 -1.31
C PHE A 274 20.40 -3.82 0.13
N GLY A 275 19.40 -3.44 0.91
CA GLY A 275 19.05 -4.02 2.20
C GLY A 275 19.95 -3.67 3.37
N GLY A 276 21.03 -2.91 3.18
CA GLY A 276 21.93 -2.47 4.24
C GLY A 276 21.90 -0.96 4.44
N TYR A 277 22.18 -0.52 5.66
CA TYR A 277 22.44 0.87 6.01
C TYR A 277 23.64 0.95 6.96
N GLU A 278 24.27 2.12 7.10
CA GLU A 278 25.55 2.27 7.83
C GLU A 278 25.36 2.48 9.34
#